data_AF-A0A959TG31-F1
#
_entry.id   AF-A0A959TG31-F1
#
_cell.length_a   1.000
_cell.length_b   1.000
_cell.length_c   1.000
_cell.angle_alpha   90.00
_cell.angle_beta   90.00
_cell.angle_gamma   90.00
#
_symmetry.space_group_name_H-M   'P 1'
#
loop_
_entity.id
_entity.type
_entity.pdbx_description
1 polymer ?
#
loop_
_entity_poly.entity_id
_entity_poly.type
_entity_poly.pdbx_seq_one_letter_code
_entity_poly.pdbx_strand_id
1 'polypeptide(L)'
;DWKFGYLAGLAGDHDFGNRFHLLTEFLYIKKGTRTRDAATRTTGYTTLNYLEADVLGKFDLTGNNEGLFMTLGPTFSYFMGGRVRNVMDGQETTDYKV
;
A
#
# COMPACT_ATOMS: atom_id res chain seq x y z
N ASP A 1 -10.08 -3.76 -12.74
CA ASP A 1 -9.04 -2.71 -12.90
C ASP A 1 -8.47 -2.32 -11.56
N TRP A 2 -7.15 -2.21 -11.46
CA TRP A 2 -6.49 -1.68 -10.26
C TRP A 2 -6.58 -0.15 -10.27
N LYS A 3 -6.91 0.47 -9.12
CA LYS A 3 -6.89 1.92 -8.97
C LYS A 3 -5.58 2.34 -8.30
N PHE A 4 -4.86 3.27 -8.91
CA PHE A 4 -3.72 3.91 -8.27
C PHE A 4 -4.17 4.61 -6.99
N GLY A 5 -3.48 4.29 -5.90
CA GLY A 5 -3.61 4.97 -4.62
C GLY A 5 -2.34 5.75 -4.29
N TYR A 6 -2.43 6.65 -3.33
CA TYR A 6 -1.27 7.37 -2.83
C TYR A 6 -0.72 6.68 -1.59
N LEU A 7 0.59 6.84 -1.42
CA LEU A 7 1.35 6.45 -0.25
C LEU A 7 2.12 7.68 0.22
N ALA A 8 2.10 7.93 1.52
CA ALA A 8 2.85 9.00 2.14
C ALA A 8 3.36 8.51 3.49
N GLY A 9 4.57 8.87 3.87
CA GLY A 9 5.14 8.37 5.10
C GLY A 9 6.50 8.96 5.45
N LEU A 10 7.05 8.46 6.54
CA LEU A 10 8.38 8.78 7.02
C LEU A 10 9.22 7.51 6.99
N ALA A 11 10.48 7.65 6.62
CA ALA A 11 11.46 6.57 6.63
C ALA A 11 12.71 7.01 7.40
N GLY A 12 13.25 6.11 8.22
CA GLY A 12 14.54 6.23 8.87
C GLY A 12 15.45 5.09 8.42
N ASP A 13 16.62 5.44 7.90
CA ASP A 13 17.67 4.50 7.50
C ASP A 13 18.81 4.56 8.53
N HIS A 14 19.16 3.40 9.09
CA HIS A 14 20.20 3.25 10.11
C HIS A 14 21.28 2.28 9.65
N ASP A 15 22.50 2.77 9.53
CA ASP A 15 23.63 1.99 9.02
C ASP A 15 24.23 1.12 10.13
N PHE A 16 24.32 -0.20 9.90
CA PHE A 16 24.91 -1.16 10.85
C PHE A 16 26.21 -1.82 10.32
N GLY A 17 26.78 -1.28 9.25
CA GLY A 17 28.04 -1.71 8.66
C GLY A 17 28.17 -1.30 7.20
N ASN A 18 29.12 -1.88 6.46
CA ASN A 18 29.40 -1.47 5.08
C ASN A 18 28.38 -1.96 4.03
N ARG A 19 27.45 -2.84 4.40
CA ARG A 19 26.50 -3.48 3.44
C ARG A 19 25.12 -3.78 4.03
N PHE A 20 24.92 -3.46 5.31
CA PHE A 20 23.67 -3.77 6.01
C PHE A 20 23.17 -2.54 6.74
N HIS A 21 21.91 -2.25 6.48
CA HIS A 21 21.19 -1.08 6.92
C HIS A 21 19.84 -1.55 7.49
N LEU A 22 19.34 -0.88 8.52
CA LEU A 22 18.00 -1.08 9.05
C LEU A 22 17.13 0.08 8.59
N LEU A 23 16.17 -0.23 7.75
CA LEU A 23 15.18 0.71 7.28
C LEU A 23 13.91 0.56 8.12
N THR A 24 13.44 1.65 8.70
CA THR A 24 12.18 1.72 9.44
C THR A 24 11.26 2.70 8.73
N GLU A 25 10.05 2.28 8.39
CA GLU A 25 9.11 3.10 7.63
C GLU A 25 7.77 3.16 8.36
N PHE A 26 7.14 4.33 8.32
CA PHE A 26 5.79 4.54 8.80
C PHE A 26 4.98 5.19 7.69
N LEU A 27 4.04 4.44 7.14
CA LEU A 27 3.38 4.72 5.87
C LEU A 27 1.87 4.80 6.06
N TYR A 28 1.25 5.83 5.50
CA TYR A 28 -0.19 5.86 5.23
C TYR A 28 -0.41 5.42 3.78
N ILE A 29 -1.12 4.30 3.60
CA ILE A 29 -1.35 3.69 2.29
C ILE A 29 -2.83 3.64 1.98
N LYS A 30 -3.20 4.11 0.78
CA LYS A 30 -4.54 3.94 0.23
C LYS A 30 -4.51 2.90 -0.88
N LYS A 31 -5.27 1.81 -0.72
CA LYS A 31 -5.39 0.74 -1.72
C LYS A 31 -6.78 0.81 -2.36
N GLY A 32 -6.84 0.81 -3.69
CA GLY A 32 -8.09 0.92 -4.45
C GLY A 32 -8.29 -0.24 -5.42
N THR A 33 -9.48 -0.83 -5.44
CA THR A 33 -9.88 -1.82 -6.44
C THR A 33 -11.17 -1.42 -7.13
N ARG A 34 -11.25 -1.75 -8.42
CA ARG A 34 -12.46 -1.61 -9.22
C ARG A 34 -12.84 -2.96 -9.80
N THR A 35 -14.01 -3.45 -9.41
CA THR A 35 -14.62 -4.65 -9.96
C THR A 35 -15.72 -4.27 -10.93
N ARG A 36 -15.85 -5.01 -12.02
CA ARG A 36 -16.91 -4.81 -13.01
C ARG A 36 -17.57 -6.15 -13.27
N ASP A 37 -18.87 -6.22 -13.03
CA ASP A 37 -19.69 -7.37 -13.36
C ASP A 37 -20.56 -7.03 -14.58
N ALA A 38 -20.34 -7.77 -15.67
CA ALA A 38 -21.06 -7.58 -16.92
C ALA A 38 -22.47 -8.18 -16.88
N ALA A 39 -22.70 -9.22 -16.07
CA ALA A 39 -24.00 -9.90 -15.97
C ALA A 39 -25.03 -9.02 -15.25
N THR A 40 -24.60 -8.34 -14.18
CA THR A 40 -25.46 -7.45 -13.39
C THR A 40 -25.32 -5.97 -13.75
N ARG A 41 -24.47 -5.63 -14.73
CA ARG A 41 -24.09 -4.24 -15.10
C ARG A 41 -23.64 -3.40 -13.90
N THR A 42 -23.04 -4.05 -12.90
CA THR A 42 -22.57 -3.41 -11.67
C THR A 42 -21.09 -3.07 -11.77
N THR A 43 -20.72 -1.86 -11.37
CA THR A 43 -19.32 -1.48 -11.13
C THR A 43 -19.13 -1.20 -9.64
N GLY A 44 -18.29 -2.00 -9.00
CA GLY A 44 -17.88 -1.82 -7.62
C GLY A 44 -16.56 -1.06 -7.51
N TYR A 45 -16.50 -0.13 -6.57
CA TYR A 45 -15.32 0.63 -6.21
C TYR A 45 -15.06 0.45 -4.72
N THR A 46 -13.92 -0.11 -4.38
CA THR A 46 -13.49 -0.27 -2.99
C THR A 46 -12.21 0.50 -2.77
N THR A 47 -12.18 1.29 -1.71
CA THR A 47 -11.02 2.08 -1.30
C THR A 47 -10.75 1.82 0.17
N LEU A 48 -9.55 1.36 0.50
CA LEU A 48 -9.15 0.97 1.85
C LEU A 48 -7.93 1.79 2.26
N ASN A 49 -7.87 2.22 3.51
CA ASN A 49 -6.77 2.98 4.07
C ASN A 49 -6.11 2.17 5.18
N TYR A 50 -4.77 2.17 5.17
CA TYR A 50 -3.94 1.45 6.10
C TYR A 50 -2.85 2.37 6.65
N LEU A 51 -2.52 2.18 7.93
CA LEU A 51 -1.23 2.57 8.47
C LEU A 51 -0.33 1.34 8.44
N GLU A 52 0.78 1.43 7.75
CA GLU A 52 1.80 0.38 7.69
C GLU A 52 3.05 0.86 8.43
N ALA A 53 3.62 -0.04 9.23
CA ALA A 53 4.89 0.16 9.91
C ALA A 53 5.83 -0.97 9.50
N ASP A 54 6.90 -0.62 8.81
CA ASP A 54 7.85 -1.56 8.22
C ASP A 54 9.17 -1.52 8.97
N VAL A 55 9.72 -2.71 9.24
CA VAL A 55 11.06 -2.86 9.81
C VAL A 55 11.83 -3.78 8.88
N LEU A 56 12.62 -3.20 7.99
CA LEU A 56 13.26 -3.88 6.87
C LEU A 56 14.77 -3.89 7.05
N GLY A 57 15.39 -5.05 6.92
CA GLY A 57 16.82 -5.15 6.68
C GLY A 57 17.11 -4.84 5.21
N LYS A 58 17.94 -3.84 4.95
CA LYS A 58 18.40 -3.42 3.63
C LYS A 58 19.83 -3.91 3.41
N PHE A 59 20.03 -4.67 2.34
CA PHE A 59 21.31 -5.25 1.94
C PHE A 59 21.76 -4.69 0.60
N ASP A 60 22.96 -4.13 0.54
CA ASP A 60 23.52 -3.60 -0.70
C ASP A 60 24.12 -4.72 -1.56
N LEU A 61 23.60 -4.87 -2.78
CA LEU A 61 24.02 -5.94 -3.70
C LEU A 61 25.27 -5.57 -4.51
N THR A 62 25.60 -4.27 -4.59
CA THR A 62 26.68 -3.74 -5.45
C THR A 62 27.91 -3.29 -4.67
N GLY A 63 27.85 -3.32 -3.32
CA GLY A 63 28.97 -2.93 -2.45
C GLY A 63 29.26 -1.43 -2.40
N ASN A 64 28.49 -0.61 -3.12
CA ASN A 64 28.49 0.85 -3.05
C ASN A 64 27.09 1.29 -2.58
N ASN A 65 27.02 2.14 -1.56
CA ASN A 65 25.76 2.61 -0.91
C ASN A 65 24.80 3.39 -1.84
N GLU A 66 25.09 3.50 -3.13
CA GLU A 66 24.28 4.21 -4.14
C GLU A 66 23.68 3.27 -5.20
N GLY A 67 23.88 1.95 -5.06
CA GLY A 67 23.46 0.97 -6.06
C GLY A 67 22.17 0.22 -5.73
N LEU A 68 22.00 -0.93 -6.38
CA LEU A 68 20.85 -1.81 -6.16
C LEU A 68 20.91 -2.41 -4.74
N PHE A 69 19.80 -2.30 -4.01
CA PHE A 69 19.64 -2.89 -2.69
C PHE A 69 18.42 -3.81 -2.64
N MET A 70 18.45 -4.76 -1.71
CA MET A 70 17.34 -5.66 -1.42
C MET A 70 16.85 -5.39 0.01
N THR A 71 15.55 -5.21 0.18
CA THR A 71 14.91 -5.06 1.50
C THR A 71 14.14 -6.32 1.86
N LEU A 72 14.28 -6.77 3.11
CA LEU A 72 13.51 -7.88 3.66
C LEU A 72 13.20 -7.62 5.13
N GLY A 73 11.95 -7.81 5.53
CA GLY A 73 11.56 -7.74 6.93
C GLY A 73 10.06 -7.83 7.12
N PRO A 74 9.60 -7.80 8.38
CA PRO A 74 8.19 -7.74 8.69
C PRO A 74 7.57 -6.38 8.36
N THR A 75 6.32 -6.46 7.91
CA THR A 75 5.41 -5.31 7.73
C THR A 75 4.24 -5.50 8.67
N PHE A 76 3.93 -4.47 9.47
CA PHE A 76 2.75 -4.43 10.32
C PHE A 76 1.74 -3.48 9.71
N SER A 77 0.53 -3.97 9.40
CA SER A 77 -0.52 -3.15 8.80
C SER A 77 -1.72 -3.02 9.73
N TYR A 78 -2.17 -1.80 9.95
CA TYR A 78 -3.37 -1.46 10.70
C TYR A 78 -4.43 -0.88 9.76
N PHE A 79 -5.59 -1.52 9.69
CA PHE A 79 -6.71 -1.04 8.91
C PHE A 79 -7.38 0.15 9.59
N MET A 80 -7.44 1.28 8.89
CA MET A 80 -8.06 2.51 9.41
C MET A 80 -9.52 2.69 9.01
N GLY A 81 -9.94 1.99 7.95
CA GLY A 81 -11.24 2.20 7.34
C GLY A 81 -11.17 2.37 5.83
N GLY A 82 -12.33 2.50 5.20
CA GLY A 82 -12.49 2.53 3.77
C GLY A 82 -13.87 3.00 3.33
N ARG A 83 -14.12 2.85 2.03
CA ARG A 83 -15.40 3.15 1.40
C ARG A 83 -15.64 2.16 0.29
N VAL A 84 -16.85 1.64 0.24
CA VAL A 84 -17.35 0.77 -0.82
C VAL A 84 -18.48 1.52 -1.52
N ARG A 85 -18.36 1.66 -2.84
CA ARG A 85 -19.36 2.31 -3.70
C ARG A 85 -19.69 1.39 -4.88
N ASN A 86 -20.95 1.05 -5.03
CA ASN A 86 -21.47 0.28 -6.16
C ASN A 86 -22.35 1.15 -7.05
N VAL A 87 -22.12 1.05 -8.35
CA VAL A 87 -22.88 1.74 -9.39
C VAL A 87 -23.52 0.68 -10.29
N MET A 88 -24.85 0.63 -10.36
CA MET A 88 -25.61 -0.24 -11.26
C MET A 88 -26.35 0.62 -12.29
N ASP A 89 -26.21 0.31 -13.58
CA ASP A 89 -26.87 1.05 -14.67
C ASP A 89 -26.67 2.59 -14.60
N GLY A 90 -25.50 3.02 -14.10
CA GLY A 90 -25.15 4.44 -13.94
C GLY A 90 -25.74 5.11 -12.69
N GLN A 91 -26.53 4.41 -11.88
CA GLN A 91 -27.04 4.88 -10.60
C GLN A 91 -26.24 4.30 -9.43
N GLU A 92 -25.97 5.12 -8.42
CA GLU A 92 -25.37 4.62 -7.17
C GLU A 92 -26.41 3.82 -6.40
N THR A 93 -26.14 2.54 -6.20
CA THR A 93 -27.03 1.64 -5.47
C THR A 93 -26.58 1.47 -4.02
N THR A 94 -25.28 1.56 -3.77
CA THR A 94 -24.72 1.32 -2.43
C THR A 94 -23.49 2.18 -2.24
N ASP A 95 -23.46 2.91 -1.13
CA ASP A 95 -22.31 3.72 -0.73
C ASP A 95 -22.22 3.72 0.80
N TYR A 96 -21.18 3.07 1.33
CA TYR A 96 -20.97 3.02 2.77
C TYR A 96 -19.49 3.04 3.12
N LYS A 97 -19.23 3.54 4.33
CA LYS A 97 -17.90 3.54 4.95
C LYS A 97 -17.71 2.23 5.70
N VAL A 98 -16.48 1.72 5.64
CA VAL A 98 -16.04 0.51 6.34
C VAL A 98 -14.93 0.88 7.30
#